data_AF-A0A2A7HSS8-F1
#
_entry.id   AF-A0A2A7HSS8-F1
#
_cell.length_a   1.000
_cell.length_b   1.000
_cell.length_c   1.000
_cell.angle_alpha   90.00
_cell.angle_beta   90.00
_cell.angle_gamma   90.00
#
_symmetry.space_group_name_H-M   'P 1'
#
loop_
_entity.id
_entity.type
_entity.pdbx_description
1 polymer ?
#
loop_
_entity_poly.entity_id
_entity_poly.type
_entity_poly.pdbx_seq_one_letter_code
_entity_poly.pdbx_strand_id
1 'polypeptide(L)'
;MEYSGMVSVWFGISKSLQNLEEYVDIDYTIDGDSVHSKFGTSFEFGYYDEDNIEYYTIIARKEHGFPNKYLVLTEMTANAALVLDSVTDKVYSVNFEGGDELLLSGKLKESWPTFYSFLKEHFKC
;
A
#
# COMPACT_ATOMS: atom_id res chain seq x y z
N MET A 1 -0.30 13.98 -3.96
CA MET A 1 -0.05 15.09 -3.01
C MET A 1 -0.71 14.68 -1.72
N GLU A 2 0.05 14.06 -0.81
CA GLU A 2 -0.46 13.77 0.53
C GLU A 2 -0.47 15.08 1.31
N TYR A 3 -1.66 15.51 1.71
CA TYR A 3 -1.80 16.60 2.65
C TYR A 3 -1.49 16.05 4.04
N SER A 4 -0.30 16.36 4.58
CA SER A 4 -0.04 16.19 6.00
C SER A 4 -0.88 17.21 6.75
N GLY A 5 -1.98 16.75 7.33
CA GLY A 5 -2.88 17.53 8.17
C GLY A 5 -3.32 16.69 9.36
N MET A 6 -3.38 17.30 10.55
CA MET A 6 -4.02 16.67 11.70
C MET A 6 -5.53 16.79 11.54
N VAL A 7 -6.23 15.65 11.52
CA VAL A 7 -7.69 15.60 11.56
C VAL A 7 -8.10 15.11 12.94
N SER A 8 -8.95 15.88 13.61
CA SER A 8 -9.62 15.47 14.84
C SER A 8 -11.09 15.24 14.54
N VAL A 9 -11.59 14.03 14.82
CA VAL A 9 -13.01 13.67 14.67
C VAL A 9 -13.67 13.68 16.05
N TRP A 10 -14.81 14.36 16.17
CA TRP A 10 -15.62 14.36 17.39
C TRP A 10 -16.79 13.39 17.24
N PHE A 11 -16.79 12.32 18.04
CA PHE A 11 -17.73 11.20 17.96
C PHE A 11 -19.04 11.41 18.75
N GLY A 12 -19.31 12.62 19.23
CA GLY A 12 -20.47 12.91 20.06
C GLY A 12 -20.36 12.32 21.48
N ILE A 13 -21.50 11.92 22.05
CA ILE A 13 -21.59 11.41 23.42
C ILE A 13 -21.80 9.89 23.38
N SER A 14 -20.79 9.14 23.83
CA SER A 14 -20.94 7.71 24.10
C SER A 14 -21.55 7.48 25.48
N LYS A 15 -22.30 6.38 25.63
CA LYS A 15 -22.91 5.97 26.91
C LYS A 15 -21.86 5.52 27.94
N SER A 16 -20.72 4.97 27.48
CA SER A 16 -19.57 4.57 28.29
C SER A 16 -18.33 4.41 27.42
N LEU A 17 -17.14 4.34 28.04
CA LEU A 17 -15.90 4.04 27.32
C LEU A 17 -15.97 2.68 26.60
N GLN A 18 -16.45 1.65 27.29
CA GLN A 18 -16.62 0.31 26.70
C GLN A 18 -17.52 0.32 25.46
N ASN A 19 -18.63 1.07 25.47
CA ASN A 19 -19.49 1.19 24.28
C ASN A 19 -18.77 1.89 23.12
N LEU A 20 -17.86 2.83 23.41
CA LEU A 20 -17.06 3.50 22.39
C LEU A 20 -16.03 2.54 21.82
N GLU A 21 -15.31 1.82 22.68
CA GLU A 21 -14.36 0.77 22.30
C GLU A 21 -15.06 -0.25 21.40
N GLU A 22 -16.14 -0.90 21.84
CA GLU A 22 -16.93 -1.85 21.03
C GLU A 22 -17.52 -1.27 19.72
N TYR A 23 -17.59 0.06 19.59
CA TYR A 23 -18.08 0.72 18.38
C TYR A 23 -16.96 0.96 17.36
N VAL A 24 -15.73 1.22 17.83
CA VAL A 24 -14.55 1.51 16.98
C VAL A 24 -13.64 0.31 16.79
N ASP A 25 -13.75 -0.71 17.64
CA ASP A 25 -12.86 -1.87 17.66
C ASP A 25 -12.96 -2.69 16.38
N ILE A 26 -11.81 -3.19 15.94
CA ILE A 26 -11.68 -3.98 14.72
C ILE A 26 -11.39 -5.41 15.14
N ASP A 27 -12.30 -6.31 14.80
CA ASP A 27 -12.14 -7.75 15.03
C ASP A 27 -11.37 -8.39 13.88
N TYR A 28 -10.95 -9.64 14.06
CA TYR A 28 -10.28 -10.43 13.03
C TYR A 28 -10.93 -11.82 12.90
N THR A 29 -11.03 -12.33 11.67
CA THR A 29 -11.42 -13.72 11.41
C THR A 29 -10.30 -14.67 11.84
N ILE A 30 -10.61 -15.97 11.89
CA ILE A 30 -9.63 -17.01 12.25
C ILE A 30 -8.44 -17.02 11.27
N ASP A 31 -8.67 -16.62 10.02
CA ASP A 31 -7.66 -16.61 8.96
C ASP A 31 -6.88 -15.28 8.91
N GLY A 32 -7.19 -14.33 9.81
CA GLY A 32 -6.47 -13.06 9.96
C GLY A 32 -7.09 -11.87 9.25
N ASP A 33 -8.22 -12.04 8.56
CA ASP A 33 -8.88 -10.94 7.86
C ASP A 33 -9.57 -10.00 8.87
N SER A 34 -9.43 -8.69 8.67
CA SER A 34 -10.14 -7.71 9.51
C SER A 34 -11.67 -7.76 9.28
N VAL A 35 -12.44 -7.64 10.36
CA VAL A 35 -13.89 -7.53 10.36
C VAL A 35 -14.26 -6.07 10.64
N HIS A 36 -15.12 -5.49 9.80
CA HIS A 36 -15.49 -4.08 9.93
C HIS A 36 -15.99 -3.73 11.33
N SER A 37 -15.42 -2.68 11.92
CA SER A 37 -15.99 -2.06 13.10
C SER A 37 -17.37 -1.47 12.76
N LYS A 38 -18.22 -1.32 13.79
CA LYS A 38 -19.54 -0.68 13.64
C LYS A 38 -19.38 0.76 13.14
N PHE A 39 -18.30 1.43 13.55
CA PHE A 39 -17.90 2.74 13.04
C PHE A 39 -17.59 2.71 11.54
N GLY A 40 -16.69 1.84 11.08
CA GLY A 40 -16.33 1.73 9.66
C GLY A 40 -17.55 1.49 8.77
N THR A 41 -18.42 0.57 9.20
CA THR A 41 -19.70 0.28 8.54
C THR A 41 -20.62 1.51 8.49
N SER A 42 -20.72 2.27 9.59
CA SER A 42 -21.66 3.42 9.70
C SER A 42 -21.28 4.61 8.81
N PHE A 43 -19.99 4.73 8.47
CA PHE A 43 -19.45 5.82 7.66
C PHE A 43 -18.98 5.36 6.27
N GLU A 44 -19.26 4.09 5.92
CA GLU A 44 -18.91 3.50 4.63
C GLU A 44 -17.39 3.60 4.32
N PHE A 45 -16.56 3.68 5.37
CA PHE A 45 -15.13 3.41 5.26
C PHE A 45 -15.02 1.89 5.09
N GLY A 46 -15.02 1.43 3.83
CA GLY A 46 -14.93 0.02 3.45
C GLY A 46 -13.61 -0.63 3.88
N TYR A 47 -13.30 -1.80 3.30
CA TYR A 47 -12.06 -2.54 3.54
C TYR A 47 -10.85 -1.62 3.38
N TYR A 48 -9.98 -1.59 4.39
CA TYR A 48 -8.55 -1.42 4.12
C TYR A 48 -8.05 -2.83 3.83
N ASP A 49 -8.15 -3.27 2.57
CA ASP A 49 -7.43 -4.48 2.18
C ASP A 49 -5.97 -4.29 2.59
N GLU A 50 -5.40 -5.31 3.22
CA GLU A 50 -3.98 -5.36 3.55
C GLU A 50 -3.09 -5.26 2.30
N ASP A 51 -3.68 -5.28 1.09
CA ASP A 51 -3.08 -5.05 -0.22
C ASP A 51 -2.72 -3.59 -0.49
N ASN A 52 -2.02 -2.97 0.44
CA ASN A 52 -1.50 -1.62 0.28
C ASN A 52 -0.01 -1.62 -0.13
N ILE A 53 0.49 -0.47 -0.59
CA ILE A 53 1.89 -0.27 -0.99
C ILE A 53 2.86 -0.70 0.12
N GLU A 54 2.50 -0.49 1.38
CA GLU A 54 3.34 -0.85 2.53
C GLU A 54 3.51 -2.36 2.64
N TYR A 55 2.43 -3.13 2.56
CA TYR A 55 2.45 -4.58 2.66
C TYR A 55 3.36 -5.23 1.60
N TYR A 56 3.13 -4.92 0.32
CA TYR A 56 3.96 -5.46 -0.76
C TYR A 56 5.40 -4.98 -0.71
N THR A 57 5.63 -3.74 -0.24
CA THR A 57 6.99 -3.23 -0.02
C THR A 57 7.70 -4.01 1.10
N ILE A 58 7.00 -4.39 2.17
CA ILE A 58 7.56 -5.21 3.25
C ILE A 58 7.93 -6.60 2.72
N ILE A 59 7.06 -7.23 1.92
CA ILE A 59 7.35 -8.53 1.29
C ILE A 59 8.59 -8.44 0.40
N ALA A 60 8.66 -7.46 -0.51
CA ALA A 60 9.82 -7.27 -1.39
C ALA A 60 11.13 -7.07 -0.61
N ARG A 61 11.08 -6.40 0.54
CA ARG A 61 12.24 -6.22 1.42
C ARG A 61 12.66 -7.51 2.09
N LYS A 62 11.71 -8.25 2.66
CA LYS A 62 11.97 -9.48 3.44
C LYS A 62 12.40 -10.64 2.55
N GLU A 63 11.75 -10.80 1.41
CA GLU A 63 11.89 -11.99 0.56
C GLU A 63 12.84 -11.76 -0.62
N HIS A 64 12.86 -10.56 -1.17
CA HIS A 64 13.67 -10.21 -2.36
C HIS A 64 14.82 -9.23 -2.06
N GLY A 65 15.02 -8.84 -0.80
CA GLY A 65 16.14 -7.99 -0.39
C GLY A 65 16.10 -6.56 -0.92
N PHE A 66 14.91 -6.03 -1.25
CA PHE A 66 14.80 -4.66 -1.76
C PHE A 66 15.30 -3.63 -0.74
N PRO A 67 16.12 -2.64 -1.15
CA PRO A 67 16.49 -1.51 -0.28
C PRO A 67 15.31 -0.56 -0.04
N ASN A 68 15.40 0.24 1.03
CA ASN A 68 14.36 1.20 1.45
C ASN A 68 13.88 2.16 0.34
N LYS A 69 14.75 2.45 -0.64
CA LYS A 69 14.42 3.34 -1.75
C LYS A 69 13.36 2.79 -2.72
N TYR A 70 13.17 1.47 -2.78
CA TYR A 70 12.18 0.86 -3.66
C TYR A 70 10.84 0.69 -2.94
N LEU A 71 9.77 1.13 -3.60
CA LEU A 71 8.38 0.99 -3.17
C LEU A 71 7.61 0.17 -4.21
N VAL A 72 6.82 -0.80 -3.76
CA VAL A 72 6.00 -1.65 -4.63
C VAL A 72 4.62 -1.01 -4.79
N LEU A 73 4.28 -0.60 -6.01
CA LEU A 73 3.09 0.20 -6.34
C LEU A 73 1.84 -0.62 -6.64
N THR A 74 2.01 -1.90 -6.99
CA THR A 74 0.90 -2.79 -7.35
C THR A 74 1.03 -4.09 -6.57
N GLU A 75 -0.09 -4.79 -6.43
CA GLU A 75 -0.07 -6.19 -6.04
C GLU A 75 0.91 -6.99 -6.91
N MET A 76 1.56 -7.98 -6.30
CA MET A 76 2.48 -8.90 -6.95
C MET A 76 1.74 -10.02 -7.69
N THR A 77 0.76 -9.67 -8.53
CA THR A 77 0.03 -10.66 -9.33
C THR A 77 0.93 -11.25 -10.43
N ALA A 78 0.76 -12.55 -10.71
CA ALA A 78 1.44 -13.24 -11.82
C ALA A 78 2.98 -13.08 -11.84
N ASN A 79 3.63 -13.13 -10.66
CA ASN A 79 5.07 -12.96 -10.49
C ASN A 79 5.63 -11.62 -11.02
N ALA A 80 4.82 -10.56 -11.09
CA ALA A 80 5.31 -9.24 -11.46
C ALA A 80 4.68 -8.11 -10.64
N ALA A 81 5.42 -7.01 -10.49
CA ALA A 81 4.94 -5.80 -9.84
C ALA A 81 5.56 -4.53 -10.42
N LEU A 82 4.87 -3.40 -10.25
CA LEU A 82 5.43 -2.08 -10.52
C LEU A 82 6.21 -1.60 -9.29
N VAL A 83 7.42 -1.12 -9.52
CA VAL A 83 8.33 -0.69 -8.46
C VAL A 83 8.82 0.73 -8.74
N LEU A 84 8.63 1.62 -7.78
CA LEU A 84 9.13 3.00 -7.79
C LEU A 84 10.48 3.08 -7.09
N ASP A 85 11.47 3.67 -7.76
CA ASP A 85 12.66 4.21 -7.08
C ASP A 85 12.36 5.61 -6.56
N SER A 86 12.10 5.73 -5.26
CA SER A 86 11.77 7.01 -4.60
C SER A 86 12.90 8.04 -4.62
N VAL A 87 14.13 7.66 -4.99
CA VAL A 87 15.27 8.57 -5.11
C VAL A 87 15.38 9.12 -6.53
N THR A 88 15.17 8.28 -7.54
CA THR A 88 15.34 8.67 -8.95
C THR A 88 14.03 8.98 -9.68
N ASP A 89 12.89 8.76 -9.01
CA ASP A 89 11.52 8.88 -9.55
C ASP A 89 11.18 7.89 -10.68
N LYS A 90 12.07 6.94 -10.98
CA LYS A 90 11.87 5.96 -12.06
C LYS A 90 10.92 4.85 -11.63
N VAL A 91 10.13 4.35 -12.58
CA VAL A 91 9.21 3.21 -12.36
C VAL A 91 9.64 2.03 -13.22
N TYR A 92 9.67 0.85 -12.61
CA TYR A 92 10.10 -0.40 -13.22
C TYR A 92 8.96 -1.41 -13.20
N SER A 93 8.75 -2.11 -14.31
CA SER A 93 8.02 -3.38 -14.32
C SER A 93 9.00 -4.49 -13.99
N VAL A 94 8.79 -5.14 -12.84
CA VAL A 94 9.70 -6.14 -12.29
C VAL A 94 9.00 -7.48 -12.29
N ASN A 95 9.55 -8.47 -12.98
CA ASN A 95 9.20 -9.87 -12.74
C ASN A 95 10.12 -10.45 -11.66
N PHE A 96 9.60 -11.37 -10.85
CA PHE A 96 10.34 -12.07 -9.81
C PHE A 96 11.00 -13.37 -10.31
N GLU A 97 11.30 -13.42 -11.62
CA GLU A 97 12.03 -14.52 -12.29
C GLU A 97 13.41 -14.03 -12.77
N GLY A 98 14.03 -13.11 -12.02
CA GLY A 98 15.33 -12.51 -12.30
C GLY A 98 15.28 -11.00 -12.63
N GLY A 99 14.09 -10.43 -12.88
CA GLY A 99 13.93 -8.99 -13.03
C GLY A 99 14.28 -8.21 -11.76
N ASP A 100 13.97 -8.78 -10.60
CA ASP A 100 14.35 -8.28 -9.28
C ASP A 100 15.87 -8.24 -9.08
N GLU A 101 16.60 -9.28 -9.49
CA GLU A 101 18.06 -9.29 -9.47
C GLU A 101 18.67 -8.22 -10.40
N LEU A 102 18.07 -8.03 -11.58
CA LEU A 102 18.47 -6.98 -12.51
C LEU A 102 18.21 -5.59 -11.92
N LEU A 103 17.11 -5.39 -11.20
CA LEU A 103 16.80 -4.13 -10.52
C LEU A 103 17.84 -3.83 -9.43
N LEU A 104 18.15 -4.83 -8.60
CA LEU A 104 19.12 -4.70 -7.51
C LEU A 104 20.55 -4.45 -8.00
N SER A 105 20.92 -5.05 -9.13
CA SER A 105 22.21 -4.81 -9.78
C SER A 105 22.27 -3.52 -10.61
N GLY A 106 21.16 -2.76 -10.70
CA GLY A 106 21.07 -1.52 -11.48
C GLY A 106 21.09 -1.72 -13.00
N LYS A 107 20.82 -2.94 -13.46
CA LYS A 107 20.82 -3.33 -14.89
C LYS A 107 19.43 -3.36 -15.51
N LEU A 108 18.38 -3.39 -14.69
CA LEU A 108 17.01 -3.33 -15.19
C LEU A 108 16.74 -1.93 -15.78
N LYS A 109 16.29 -1.90 -17.03
CA LYS A 109 15.89 -0.66 -17.70
C LYS A 109 14.55 -0.18 -17.13
N GLU A 110 14.42 1.12 -16.86
CA GLU A 110 13.14 1.67 -16.42
C GLU A 110 12.04 1.49 -17.48
N SER A 111 10.83 1.24 -17.01
CA SER A 111 9.63 1.20 -17.86
C SER A 111 9.09 2.62 -18.07
N TRP A 112 9.15 3.46 -17.03
CA TRP A 112 8.85 4.89 -17.13
C TRP A 112 9.97 5.73 -16.52
N PRO A 113 10.35 6.83 -17.19
CA PRO A 113 11.45 7.70 -16.73
C PRO A 113 11.10 8.51 -15.48
N THR A 114 9.81 8.70 -15.18
CA THR A 114 9.30 9.42 -13.99
C THR A 114 8.00 8.79 -13.49
N PHE A 115 7.68 8.94 -12.21
CA PHE A 115 6.42 8.48 -11.64
C PHE A 115 5.25 9.24 -12.27
N TYR A 116 5.43 10.53 -12.56
CA TYR A 116 4.44 11.33 -13.26
C TYR A 116 4.14 10.80 -14.68
N SER A 117 5.17 10.39 -15.44
CA SER A 117 4.93 9.78 -16.76
C SER A 117 4.16 8.46 -16.67
N PHE A 118 4.41 7.65 -15.65
CA PHE A 118 3.60 6.47 -15.36
C PHE A 118 2.14 6.86 -15.09
N LEU A 119 1.90 7.84 -14.21
CA LEU A 119 0.53 8.28 -13.86
C LEU A 119 -0.25 8.75 -15.10
N LYS A 120 0.38 9.55 -15.96
CA LYS A 120 -0.24 10.04 -17.21
C LYS A 120 -0.68 8.90 -18.12
N GLU A 121 0.19 7.92 -18.31
CA GLU A 121 -0.10 6.79 -19.19
C GLU A 121 -1.15 5.86 -18.58
N HIS A 122 -0.97 5.52 -17.30
CA HIS A 122 -1.82 4.57 -16.59
C HIS A 122 -3.25 5.10 -16.40
N PHE A 123 -3.39 6.36 -15.98
CA PHE A 123 -4.70 6.99 -15.74
C PHE A 123 -5.22 7.81 -16.91
N LYS A 124 -4.46 7.93 -18.00
CA LYS A 124 -4.81 8.70 -19.20
C LYS A 124 -5.17 10.16 -18.89
N CYS A 125 -4.38 10.81 -18.03
CA CYS A 125 -4.62 12.17 -17.52
C CYS A 125 -3.52 13.19 -17.88
#